data_AF-A0A931YKU2-F1
#
_entry.id   AF-A0A931YKU2-F1
#
_cell.length_a   1.000
_cell.length_b   1.000
_cell.length_c   1.000
_cell.angle_alpha   90.00
_cell.angle_beta   90.00
_cell.angle_gamma   90.00
#
_symmetry.space_group_name_H-M   'P 1'
#
loop_
_entity.id
_entity.type
_entity.pdbx_description
1 polymer ?
#
loop_
_entity_poly.entity_id
_entity_poly.type
_entity_poly.pdbx_seq_one_letter_code
_entity_poly.pdbx_strand_id
1 'polypeptide(L)'
;MGIAKLVAIIPTYFVWHYTTALRDFERVSDNLLWFVFHFFSVDVLLKSLFSPWKRLSKDESVRHPTFFSNLIINILMRFVGFGIRTITIMIGLATFIVGTFLFIVVFLGWLFLPFLAVISFLYGISFFITGVFPG
;
A
#
# COMPACT_ATOMS: atom_id res chain seq x y z
N MET A 1 -31.72 6.33 -34.75
CA MET A 1 -30.58 6.52 -33.82
C MET A 1 -30.58 5.58 -32.60
N GLY A 2 -31.63 4.76 -32.36
CA GLY A 2 -31.83 4.07 -31.08
C GLY A 2 -31.25 2.65 -30.90
N ILE A 3 -31.02 1.86 -31.95
CA ILE A 3 -30.62 0.43 -31.81
C ILE A 3 -29.11 0.25 -31.98
N ALA A 4 -28.50 0.94 -32.95
CA ALA A 4 -27.05 0.84 -33.21
C ALA A 4 -26.19 1.24 -32.00
N LYS A 5 -26.65 2.21 -31.20
CA LYS A 5 -25.95 2.61 -29.97
C LYS A 5 -26.01 1.52 -28.90
N LEU A 6 -27.14 0.84 -28.74
CA LEU A 6 -27.30 -0.24 -27.76
C LEU A 6 -26.38 -1.42 -28.08
N VAL A 7 -26.28 -1.79 -29.36
CA VAL A 7 -25.38 -2.86 -29.83
C VAL A 7 -23.91 -2.51 -29.57
N ALA A 8 -23.54 -1.22 -29.64
CA ALA A 8 -22.18 -0.76 -29.39
C ALA A 8 -21.79 -0.75 -27.90
N ILE A 9 -22.74 -0.74 -26.96
CA ILE A 9 -22.44 -0.65 -25.51
C ILE A 9 -21.62 -1.85 -25.03
N ILE A 10 -21.97 -3.06 -25.47
CA ILE A 10 -21.29 -4.29 -25.03
C ILE A 10 -19.80 -4.28 -25.43
N PRO A 11 -19.42 -4.13 -26.72
CA PRO A 11 -18.01 -4.10 -27.10
C PRO A 11 -17.27 -2.89 -26.55
N THR A 12 -17.89 -1.71 -26.48
CA THR A 12 -17.25 -0.53 -25.87
C THR A 12 -16.98 -0.72 -24.39
N TYR A 13 -17.87 -1.38 -23.66
CA TYR A 13 -17.66 -1.75 -22.26
C TYR A 13 -16.45 -2.70 -22.11
N PHE A 14 -16.37 -3.76 -22.89
CA PHE A 14 -15.24 -4.69 -22.82
C PHE A 14 -13.91 -4.03 -23.18
N VAL A 15 -13.90 -3.18 -24.21
CA VAL A 15 -12.71 -2.40 -24.57
C VAL A 15 -12.31 -1.49 -23.41
N TRP A 16 -13.25 -0.75 -22.82
CA TRP A 16 -12.96 0.10 -21.67
C TRP A 16 -12.44 -0.69 -20.46
N HIS A 17 -13.10 -1.81 -20.14
CA HIS A 17 -12.79 -2.67 -18.99
C HIS A 17 -11.38 -3.25 -19.05
N TYR A 18 -10.94 -3.67 -20.24
CA TYR A 18 -9.62 -4.25 -20.46
C TYR A 18 -8.57 -3.27 -20.98
N THR A 19 -8.85 -1.97 -21.04
CA THR A 19 -7.84 -0.97 -21.45
C THR A 19 -7.77 0.19 -20.47
N THR A 20 -8.79 1.04 -20.47
CA THR A 20 -8.78 2.32 -19.76
C THR A 20 -8.86 2.08 -18.27
N ALA A 21 -9.79 1.22 -17.83
CA ALA A 21 -9.94 0.90 -16.42
C ALA A 21 -8.69 0.23 -15.83
N LEU A 22 -8.01 -0.66 -16.56
CA LEU A 22 -6.76 -1.29 -16.12
C LEU A 22 -5.62 -0.27 -15.97
N ARG A 23 -5.51 0.69 -16.89
CA ARG A 23 -4.50 1.77 -16.81
C ARG A 23 -4.78 2.72 -15.65
N ASP A 24 -6.05 3.04 -15.41
CA ASP A 24 -6.43 3.86 -14.27
C ASP A 24 -6.18 3.12 -12.95
N PHE A 25 -6.40 1.81 -12.92
CA PHE A 25 -6.06 0.97 -11.77
C PHE A 25 -4.56 0.99 -11.47
N GLU A 26 -3.71 0.77 -12.49
CA GLU A 26 -2.24 0.86 -12.37
C GLU A 26 -1.80 2.21 -11.80
N ARG A 27 -2.35 3.32 -12.34
CA ARG A 27 -2.05 4.66 -11.85
C ARG A 27 -2.44 4.86 -10.40
N VAL A 28 -3.60 4.34 -9.98
CA VAL A 28 -4.07 4.44 -8.59
C VAL A 28 -3.19 3.60 -7.66
N SER A 29 -2.82 2.39 -8.07
CA SER A 29 -1.91 1.55 -7.28
C SER A 29 -0.55 2.19 -7.11
N ASP A 30 0.03 2.74 -8.18
CA ASP A 30 1.33 3.41 -8.12
C ASP A 30 1.29 4.64 -7.22
N ASN A 31 0.26 5.47 -7.34
CA ASN A 31 0.10 6.65 -6.51
C ASN A 31 -0.06 6.29 -5.02
N LEU A 32 -0.83 5.24 -4.71
CA LEU A 32 -1.04 4.83 -3.33
C LEU A 32 0.22 4.20 -2.73
N LEU A 33 0.92 3.35 -3.49
CA LEU A 33 2.18 2.77 -3.05
C LEU A 33 3.27 3.84 -2.88
N TRP A 34 3.35 4.81 -3.80
CA TRP A 34 4.22 5.97 -3.67
C TRP A 34 3.89 6.81 -2.42
N PHE A 35 2.60 7.01 -2.14
CA PHE A 35 2.13 7.68 -0.93
C PHE A 35 2.54 6.91 0.33
N VAL A 36 2.40 5.58 0.37
CA VAL A 36 2.85 4.76 1.51
C VAL A 36 4.35 4.93 1.73
N PHE A 37 5.16 4.88 0.67
CA PHE A 37 6.61 5.13 0.77
C PHE A 37 6.94 6.52 1.34
N HIS A 38 6.23 7.57 0.91
CA HIS A 38 6.43 8.94 1.40
C HIS A 38 5.89 9.15 2.81
N PHE A 39 4.72 8.62 3.13
CA PHE A 39 4.06 8.77 4.41
C PHE A 39 4.90 8.18 5.54
N PHE A 40 5.43 6.98 5.35
CA PHE A 40 6.36 6.36 6.30
C PHE A 40 7.77 6.97 6.25
N SER A 41 7.99 7.97 5.39
CA SER A 41 9.27 8.67 5.23
C SER A 41 10.44 7.68 5.14
N VAL A 42 10.25 6.58 4.41
CA VAL A 42 11.18 5.44 4.38
C VAL A 42 12.59 5.91 3.99
N ASP A 43 12.67 6.82 3.01
CA ASP A 43 13.91 7.48 2.59
C ASP A 43 14.61 8.26 3.71
N VAL A 44 13.86 9.01 4.51
CA VAL A 44 14.41 9.81 5.62
C VAL A 44 14.86 8.89 6.75
N LEU A 45 14.09 7.84 7.04
CA LEU A 45 14.45 6.86 8.07
C LEU A 45 15.72 6.09 7.70
N LEU A 46 15.84 5.63 6.45
CA LEU A 46 17.04 4.97 5.94
C LEU A 46 18.25 5.93 5.97
N LYS A 47 18.10 7.16 5.47
CA LYS A 47 19.17 8.17 5.54
C LYS A 47 19.57 8.51 6.98
N SER A 48 18.63 8.48 7.91
CA SER A 48 18.91 8.78 9.31
C SER A 48 19.64 7.66 10.05
N LEU A 49 19.47 6.40 9.64
CA LEU A 49 20.21 5.23 10.16
C LEU A 49 21.68 5.26 9.76
N PHE A 50 21.98 5.73 8.54
CA PHE A 50 23.34 5.86 8.02
C PHE A 50 23.91 7.29 8.10
N SER A 51 23.16 8.23 8.68
CA SER A 51 23.63 9.61 8.85
C SER A 51 24.87 9.63 9.74
N PRO A 52 25.96 10.31 9.33
CA PRO A 52 27.22 10.29 10.06
C PRO A 52 27.02 10.81 11.47
N TRP A 53 27.33 9.97 12.45
CA TRP A 53 27.23 10.21 13.90
C TRP A 53 28.16 11.31 14.45
N LYS A 54 28.66 12.21 13.58
CA LYS A 54 29.86 13.04 13.79
C LYS A 54 29.63 14.36 14.56
N ARG A 55 28.49 14.60 15.19
CA ARG A 55 28.16 15.91 15.79
C ARG A 55 27.83 15.95 17.28
N LEU A 56 28.26 14.96 18.06
CA LEU A 56 28.03 14.93 19.51
C LEU A 56 29.32 14.83 20.35
N SER A 57 30.43 15.36 19.84
CA SER A 57 31.54 15.78 20.71
C SER A 57 31.91 17.22 20.39
N LYS A 58 31.04 18.15 20.80
CA LYS A 58 31.57 19.46 21.13
C LYS A 58 32.18 19.29 22.52
N ASP A 59 33.49 19.45 22.58
CA ASP A 59 34.35 19.36 23.75
C ASP A 59 33.64 19.69 25.06
N GLU A 60 33.42 18.70 25.92
CA GLU A 60 33.54 18.92 27.35
C GLU A 60 34.49 17.86 27.89
N SER A 61 35.60 18.36 28.40
CA SER A 61 36.73 17.61 28.94
C SER A 61 36.30 16.40 29.77
N VAL A 62 36.99 15.27 29.59
CA VAL A 62 36.89 14.01 30.35
C VAL A 62 36.96 14.19 31.89
N ARG A 63 37.33 15.39 32.37
CA ARG A 63 37.43 15.76 33.80
C ARG A 63 36.14 16.27 34.43
N HIS A 64 35.04 16.46 33.70
CA HIS A 64 33.79 16.92 34.30
C HIS A 64 33.01 15.77 34.99
N PRO A 65 32.51 15.96 36.23
CA PRO A 65 31.77 14.93 36.98
C PRO A 65 30.46 14.49 36.32
N THR A 66 29.97 15.25 35.33
CA THR A 66 28.76 14.95 34.54
C THR A 66 29.01 14.03 33.34
N PHE A 67 30.27 13.68 33.03
CA PHE A 67 30.63 12.87 31.86
C PHE A 67 29.88 11.54 31.79
N PHE A 68 29.86 10.78 32.90
CA PHE A 68 29.17 9.49 32.96
C PHE A 68 27.65 9.63 32.82
N SER A 69 27.08 10.67 33.41
CA SER A 69 25.64 10.94 33.32
C SER A 69 25.24 11.27 31.87
N ASN A 70 26.02 12.11 31.20
CA ASN A 70 25.82 12.46 29.79
C ASN A 70 26.02 11.26 28.86
N LEU A 71 26.96 10.37 29.17
CA LEU A 71 27.22 9.14 28.41
C LEU A 71 26.03 8.17 28.49
N ILE A 72 25.48 7.96 29.68
CA ILE A 72 24.30 7.09 29.88
C ILE A 72 23.09 7.69 29.16
N ILE A 73 22.84 8.99 29.30
CA ILE A 73 21.73 9.68 28.61
C ILE A 73 21.88 9.55 27.10
N ASN A 74 23.07 9.75 26.54
CA ASN A 74 23.31 9.62 25.11
C ASN A 74 23.06 8.19 24.60
N ILE A 75 23.48 7.17 25.35
CA ILE A 75 23.23 5.76 24.98
C ILE A 75 21.73 5.44 25.03
N LEU A 76 21.03 5.91 26.05
CA LEU A 76 19.57 5.77 26.18
C LEU A 76 18.84 6.42 25.01
N MET A 77 19.15 7.68 24.70
CA MET A 77 18.54 8.41 23.57
C MET A 77 18.82 7.72 22.22
N ARG A 78 19.99 7.07 22.07
CA ARG A 78 20.32 6.26 20.89
C ARG A 78 19.50 4.99 20.78
N PHE A 79 19.29 4.27 21.90
CA PHE A 79 18.43 3.08 21.93
C PHE A 79 16.98 3.43 21.63
N VAL A 80 16.46 4.50 22.23
CA VAL A 80 15.10 4.98 21.95
C VAL A 80 14.95 5.38 20.48
N GLY A 81 15.90 6.16 19.95
CA GLY A 81 15.88 6.56 18.53
C GLY A 81 15.99 5.38 17.57
N PHE A 82 16.82 4.38 17.89
CA PHE A 82 16.93 3.14 17.10
C PHE A 82 15.64 2.31 17.16
N GLY A 83 15.03 2.18 18.33
CA GLY A 83 13.77 1.45 18.52
C GLY A 83 12.63 2.06 17.72
N ILE A 84 12.42 3.38 17.82
CA ILE A 84 11.38 4.10 17.06
C ILE A 84 11.58 3.90 15.56
N ARG A 85 12.81 4.10 15.05
CA ARG A 85 13.11 3.93 13.61
C ARG A 85 12.86 2.50 13.13
N THR A 86 13.26 1.50 13.92
CA THR A 86 13.05 0.09 13.58
C THR A 86 11.56 -0.22 13.49
N ILE A 87 10.77 0.22 14.47
CA ILE A 87 9.31 0.00 14.47
C ILE A 87 8.66 0.68 13.25
N THR A 88 9.02 1.94 12.96
CA THR A 88 8.46 2.66 11.81
C THR A 88 8.82 1.99 10.47
N ILE A 89 10.06 1.50 10.30
CA ILE A 89 10.45 0.76 9.09
C ILE A 89 9.66 -0.54 8.96
N MET A 90 9.53 -1.29 10.06
CA MET A 90 8.79 -2.56 10.07
C MET A 90 7.32 -2.35 9.71
N ILE A 91 6.66 -1.35 10.29
CA ILE A 91 5.26 -1.02 9.97
C ILE A 91 5.15 -0.55 8.52
N GLY A 92 6.03 0.35 8.06
CA GLY A 92 6.01 0.84 6.68
C GLY A 92 6.17 -0.29 5.66
N LEU A 93 7.09 -1.23 5.92
CA LEU A 93 7.28 -2.41 5.07
C LEU A 93 6.06 -3.34 5.10
N ALA A 94 5.49 -3.58 6.28
CA ALA A 94 4.28 -4.38 6.41
C ALA A 94 3.09 -3.77 5.66
N THR A 95 2.87 -2.46 5.79
CA THR A 95 1.82 -1.74 5.05
C THR A 95 2.05 -1.81 3.55
N PHE A 96 3.30 -1.69 3.08
CA PHE A 96 3.65 -1.80 1.67
C PHE A 96 3.34 -3.20 1.10
N ILE A 97 3.74 -4.26 1.81
CA ILE A 97 3.50 -5.64 1.41
C ILE A 97 1.99 -5.93 1.37
N VAL A 98 1.26 -5.56 2.42
CA VAL A 98 -0.20 -5.77 2.49
C VAL A 98 -0.90 -4.98 1.39
N GLY A 99 -0.53 -3.71 1.18
CA GLY A 99 -1.10 -2.88 0.12
C GLY A 99 -0.89 -3.48 -1.26
N THR A 100 0.34 -3.91 -1.57
CA THR A 100 0.67 -4.57 -2.84
C THR A 100 -0.14 -5.86 -3.03
N PHE A 101 -0.23 -6.69 -2.00
CA PHE A 101 -1.02 -7.92 -2.05
C PHE A 101 -2.50 -7.64 -2.31
N LEU A 102 -3.09 -6.66 -1.61
CA LEU A 102 -4.48 -6.25 -1.84
C LEU A 102 -4.70 -5.77 -3.27
N PHE A 103 -3.80 -4.96 -3.83
CA PHE A 103 -3.91 -4.54 -5.22
C PHE A 103 -3.87 -5.71 -6.20
N ILE A 104 -3.01 -6.71 -5.99
CA ILE A 104 -2.97 -7.92 -6.82
C ILE A 104 -4.31 -8.67 -6.74
N VAL A 105 -4.86 -8.86 -5.54
CA VAL A 105 -6.15 -9.55 -5.36
C VAL A 105 -7.28 -8.79 -6.05
N VAL A 106 -7.35 -7.47 -5.89
CA VAL A 106 -8.37 -6.64 -6.54
C VAL A 106 -8.20 -6.66 -8.06
N PHE A 107 -6.97 -6.61 -8.56
CA PHE A 107 -6.67 -6.68 -9.99
C PHE A 107 -7.14 -8.02 -10.59
N LEU A 108 -6.84 -9.13 -9.94
CA LEU A 108 -7.32 -10.46 -10.35
C LEU A 108 -8.85 -10.50 -10.31
N GLY A 109 -9.48 -10.00 -9.25
CA GLY A 109 -10.94 -9.89 -9.14
C GLY A 109 -11.56 -9.05 -10.27
N TRP A 110 -10.92 -7.93 -10.64
CA TRP A 110 -11.36 -7.06 -11.73
C TRP A 110 -11.36 -7.78 -13.09
N LEU A 111 -10.37 -8.65 -13.35
CA LEU A 111 -10.28 -9.41 -14.59
C LEU A 111 -11.47 -10.39 -14.76
N PHE A 112 -11.90 -11.00 -13.65
CA PHE A 112 -13.01 -11.96 -13.63
C PHE A 112 -14.39 -11.32 -13.37
N LEU A 113 -14.43 -10.03 -13.01
CA LEU A 113 -15.67 -9.29 -12.74
C LEU A 113 -16.76 -9.45 -13.82
N PRO A 114 -16.48 -9.32 -15.13
CA PRO A 114 -17.53 -9.48 -16.15
C PRO A 114 -18.10 -10.91 -16.20
N PHE A 115 -17.29 -11.93 -15.95
CA PHE A 115 -17.77 -13.31 -15.84
C PHE A 115 -18.63 -13.50 -14.59
N LEU A 116 -18.19 -12.96 -13.45
CA LEU A 116 -18.90 -13.04 -12.19
C LEU A 116 -20.27 -12.34 -12.28
N ALA A 117 -20.34 -11.20 -12.97
CA ALA A 117 -21.57 -10.48 -13.24
C ALA A 117 -22.56 -11.34 -14.04
N VAL A 118 -22.11 -11.96 -15.15
CA VAL A 118 -22.97 -12.84 -15.96
C VAL A 118 -23.46 -14.04 -15.15
N ILE A 119 -22.57 -14.71 -14.42
CA ILE A 119 -22.92 -15.86 -13.58
C ILE A 119 -23.95 -15.45 -12.53
N SER A 120 -23.70 -14.37 -11.77
CA SER A 120 -24.63 -13.89 -10.74
C SER A 120 -26.02 -13.57 -11.29
N PHE A 121 -26.08 -13.01 -12.50
CA PHE A 121 -27.34 -12.69 -13.17
C PHE A 121 -28.11 -13.96 -13.57
N LEU A 122 -27.42 -14.95 -14.15
CA LEU A 122 -28.03 -16.24 -14.51
C LEU A 122 -28.55 -17.01 -13.29
N TYR A 123 -27.76 -17.06 -12.21
CA TYR A 123 -28.19 -17.68 -10.94
C TYR A 123 -29.39 -16.95 -10.33
N GLY A 124 -29.42 -15.62 -10.38
CA GLY A 124 -30.57 -14.83 -9.93
C GLY A 124 -31.85 -15.15 -10.69
N ILE A 125 -31.78 -15.29 -12.02
CA ILE A 125 -32.91 -15.69 -12.86
C ILE A 125 -33.35 -17.12 -12.52
N SER A 126 -32.40 -18.06 -12.43
CA SER A 126 -32.71 -19.45 -12.10
C SER A 126 -33.44 -19.54 -10.76
N PHE A 127 -32.92 -18.86 -9.73
CA PHE A 127 -33.53 -18.83 -8.41
C PHE A 127 -34.96 -18.28 -8.43
N PHE A 128 -35.19 -17.20 -9.19
CA PHE A 128 -36.54 -16.63 -9.34
C PHE A 128 -37.53 -17.60 -9.99
N ILE A 129 -37.07 -18.41 -10.96
CA ILE A 129 -37.92 -19.35 -11.69
C ILE A 129 -38.17 -20.63 -10.89
N THR A 130 -37.13 -21.22 -10.28
CA THR A 130 -37.24 -22.53 -9.62
C THR A 130 -37.58 -22.44 -8.13
N GLY A 131 -37.36 -21.29 -7.49
CA GLY A 131 -37.49 -21.12 -6.04
C GLY A 131 -36.50 -21.96 -5.23
N VAL A 132 -35.55 -22.63 -5.88
CA VAL A 132 -34.59 -23.55 -5.27
C VAL A 132 -33.19 -23.17 -5.74
N PHE A 133 -32.28 -22.96 -4.78
CA PHE A 133 -30.86 -22.78 -5.08
C PHE A 133 -30.30 -24.07 -5.69
N PRO A 134 -29.77 -24.05 -6.93
CA PRO A 134 -28.94 -25.15 -7.39
C PRO A 134 -27.60 -25.03 -6.65
N GLY A 135 -27.44 -25.86 -5.61
CA GLY A 135 -26.21 -25.98 -4.84
C GLY A 135 -25.06 -26.55 -5.67
#